data_AF-A0A8K0D3K0-F1
#
_entry.id   AF-A0A8K0D3K0-F1
#
_cell.length_a   1.000
_cell.length_b   1.000
_cell.length_c   1.000
_cell.angle_alpha   90.00
_cell.angle_beta   90.00
_cell.angle_gamma   90.00
#
_symmetry.space_group_name_H-M   'P 1'
#
loop_
_entity.id
_entity.type
_entity.pdbx_description
1 polymer ?
#
loop_
_entity_poly.entity_id
_entity_poly.type
_entity_poly.pdbx_seq_one_letter_code
_entity_poly.pdbx_strand_id
1 'polypeptide(L)'
;MTHTPTTAKTVGRPAKRFSESSDVAKRRRIHTLLEKSAEELSFATQVTLRAQGLRTAAEMVKGVSECSENTQQLKKAITQSKKSPIKLTSDEALASFVQKKLTKNQYVAIHTETKTHNADIYPTYAELLLAKKRCYPENISVTEVLEEIVLQSLLDHTVRRIMITQKDVLQRVCASSGNSVNVRAIFKWGCDGAAGQQNYKQRFVDSDHNHDDSFMFVVSCVPIRLVD
;
A
#
# COMPACT_ATOMS: atom_id res chain seq x y z
N MET A 1 53.23 44.65 45.82
CA MET A 1 52.74 44.00 44.59
C MET A 1 51.72 42.94 44.99
N THR A 2 50.43 43.25 44.84
CA THR A 2 49.32 42.38 45.22
C THR A 2 48.88 41.59 43.99
N HIS A 3 49.09 40.27 44.02
CA HIS A 3 48.61 39.37 42.97
C HIS A 3 47.11 39.12 43.14
N THR A 4 46.32 39.50 42.13
CA THR A 4 44.94 39.04 41.94
C THR A 4 44.96 37.63 41.31
N PRO A 5 44.13 36.68 41.78
CA PRO A 5 44.05 35.37 41.14
C PRO A 5 43.22 35.47 39.86
N THR A 6 43.83 35.14 38.73
CA THR A 6 43.16 34.96 37.45
C THR A 6 42.27 33.71 37.51
N THR A 7 40.95 33.88 37.37
CA THR A 7 39.99 32.78 37.26
C THR A 7 40.31 31.92 36.04
N ALA A 8 40.69 30.67 36.28
CA ALA A 8 41.00 29.68 35.25
C ALA A 8 39.75 29.38 34.39
N LYS A 9 39.84 29.59 33.07
CA LYS A 9 38.83 29.11 32.12
C LYS A 9 38.98 27.59 31.99
N THR A 10 37.99 26.84 32.46
CA THR A 10 37.91 25.38 32.27
C THR A 10 37.89 25.01 30.79
N VAL A 11 38.94 24.32 30.34
CA VAL A 11 39.09 23.76 28.99
C VAL A 11 38.23 22.51 28.89
N GLY A 12 37.05 22.64 28.29
CA GLY A 12 36.12 21.54 28.09
C GLY A 12 35.36 21.66 26.77
N ARG A 13 34.84 20.53 26.28
CA ARG A 13 33.98 20.52 25.09
C ARG A 13 32.77 21.45 25.31
N PRO A 14 32.44 22.35 24.35
CA PRO A 14 31.32 23.26 24.49
C PRO A 14 30.02 22.51 24.79
N ALA A 15 29.28 22.97 25.81
CA ALA A 15 28.03 22.35 26.19
C ALA A 15 26.95 22.66 25.13
N LYS A 16 26.47 21.63 24.44
CA LYS A 16 25.31 21.75 23.55
C LYS A 16 24.05 22.10 24.33
N ARG A 17 23.13 22.83 23.69
CA ARG A 17 21.77 23.05 24.22
C ARG A 17 21.06 21.72 24.45
N PHE A 18 20.09 21.70 25.35
CA PHE A 18 19.35 20.47 25.67
C PHE A 18 18.64 19.92 24.43
N SER A 19 18.00 20.78 23.62
CA SER A 19 17.32 20.42 22.36
C SER A 19 18.24 19.72 21.35
N GLU A 20 19.48 20.21 21.20
CA GLU A 20 20.48 19.79 20.20
C GLU A 20 21.34 18.60 20.64
N SER A 21 21.13 18.09 21.85
CA SER A 21 21.87 16.94 22.40
C SER A 21 21.24 15.61 21.96
N SER A 22 22.07 14.55 21.86
CA SER A 22 21.56 13.19 21.61
C SER A 22 20.76 12.65 22.80
N ASP A 23 19.90 11.66 22.57
CA ASP A 23 19.02 11.12 23.62
C ASP A 23 19.78 10.53 24.80
N VAL A 24 20.93 9.90 24.55
CA VAL A 24 21.82 9.38 25.61
C VAL A 24 22.35 10.52 26.49
N ALA A 25 22.75 11.64 25.90
CA ALA A 25 23.22 12.80 26.64
C ALA A 25 22.09 13.51 27.39
N LYS A 26 20.88 13.58 26.80
CA LYS A 26 19.67 14.10 27.48
C LYS A 26 19.32 13.26 28.71
N ARG A 27 19.31 11.93 28.59
CA ARG A 27 19.06 11.00 29.72
C ARG A 27 20.04 11.17 30.86
N ARG A 28 21.34 11.32 30.56
CA ARG A 28 22.37 11.60 31.59
C ARG A 28 22.14 12.93 32.31
N ARG A 29 21.71 13.97 31.59
CA ARG A 29 21.45 15.30 32.17
C ARG A 29 20.21 15.36 33.04
N ILE A 30 19.18 14.56 32.74
CA ILE A 30 17.94 14.50 33.54
C ILE A 30 17.99 13.49 34.68
N HIS A 31 19.13 12.81 34.90
CA HIS A 31 19.24 11.76 35.92
C HIS A 31 18.80 12.24 37.31
N THR A 32 19.22 13.44 37.69
CA THR A 32 18.83 14.07 38.98
C THR A 32 17.35 14.45 39.04
N LEU A 33 16.68 14.61 37.90
CA LEU A 33 15.24 14.86 37.84
C LEU A 33 14.43 13.57 37.97
N LEU A 34 14.99 12.43 37.56
CA LEU A 34 14.35 11.11 37.68
C LEU A 34 14.24 10.62 39.14
N GLU A 35 14.99 11.23 40.06
CA GLU A 35 14.90 10.96 41.51
C GLU A 35 13.61 11.51 42.13
N LYS A 36 12.92 12.43 41.44
CA LYS A 36 11.67 13.05 41.90
C LYS A 36 10.43 12.28 41.48
N SER A 37 9.32 12.49 42.19
CA SER A 37 8.05 11.83 41.86
C SER A 37 7.46 12.35 40.54
N ALA A 38 6.69 11.50 39.86
CA ALA A 38 6.00 11.89 38.63
C ALA A 38 5.01 13.04 38.85
N GLU A 39 4.42 13.15 40.04
CA GLU A 39 3.52 14.24 40.44
C GLU A 39 4.27 15.56 40.57
N GLU A 40 5.41 15.58 41.27
CA GLU A 40 6.26 16.76 41.42
C GLU A 40 6.78 17.26 40.07
N LEU A 41 7.19 16.33 39.20
CA LEU A 41 7.65 16.66 37.85
C LEU A 41 6.52 17.22 36.98
N SER A 42 5.31 16.67 37.09
CA SER A 42 4.13 17.15 36.37
C SER A 42 3.75 18.56 36.83
N PHE A 43 3.73 18.81 38.14
CA PHE A 43 3.43 20.13 38.70
C PHE A 43 4.50 21.18 38.33
N ALA A 44 5.79 20.83 38.45
CA ALA A 44 6.88 21.72 38.04
C ALA A 44 6.79 22.09 36.54
N THR A 45 6.43 21.12 35.70
CA THR A 45 6.20 21.35 34.27
C THR A 45 5.03 22.32 34.05
N GLN A 46 3.91 22.14 34.76
CA GLN A 46 2.77 23.05 34.66
C GLN A 46 3.14 24.50 35.05
N VAL A 47 3.86 24.69 36.15
CA VAL A 47 4.30 26.03 36.61
C VAL A 47 5.18 26.70 35.56
N THR A 48 6.14 25.94 35.00
CA THR A 48 7.06 26.45 33.98
C THR A 48 6.32 26.85 32.70
N LEU A 49 5.36 26.04 32.24
CA LEU A 49 4.53 26.34 31.07
C LEU A 49 3.65 27.58 31.27
N ARG A 50 3.07 27.77 32.46
CA ARG A 50 2.30 28.98 32.80
C ARG A 50 3.19 30.23 32.80
N ALA A 51 4.40 30.14 33.34
CA ALA A 51 5.36 31.25 33.34
C ALA A 51 5.78 31.64 31.91
N GLN A 52 5.79 30.69 30.97
CA GLN A 52 6.05 30.93 29.54
C GLN A 52 4.81 31.41 28.77
N GLY A 53 3.66 31.61 29.42
CA GLY A 53 2.40 32.01 28.79
C GLY A 53 1.64 30.88 28.09
N LEU A 54 2.14 29.64 28.14
CA LEU A 54 1.55 28.47 27.50
C LEU A 54 0.46 27.83 28.37
N ARG A 55 -0.61 28.60 28.65
CA ARG A 55 -1.69 28.19 29.57
C ARG A 55 -2.40 26.90 29.14
N THR A 56 -2.74 26.77 27.86
CA THR A 56 -3.40 25.58 27.31
C THR A 56 -2.54 24.32 27.48
N ALA A 57 -1.22 24.43 27.24
CA ALA A 57 -0.31 23.30 27.44
C ALA A 57 -0.22 22.88 28.91
N ALA A 58 -0.21 23.84 29.85
CA ALA A 58 -0.22 23.56 31.27
C ALA A 58 -1.52 22.87 31.74
N GLU A 59 -2.67 23.30 31.20
CA GLU A 59 -3.97 22.64 31.45
C GLU A 59 -4.00 21.21 30.90
N MET A 60 -3.43 20.97 29.73
CA MET A 60 -3.30 19.61 29.17
C MET A 60 -2.45 18.71 30.06
N VAL A 61 -1.29 19.19 30.54
CA VAL A 61 -0.43 18.41 31.46
C VAL A 61 -1.18 18.09 32.75
N LYS A 62 -1.94 19.06 33.31
CA LYS A 62 -2.77 18.85 34.50
C LYS A 62 -3.86 17.81 34.27
N GLY A 63 -4.61 17.92 33.17
CA GLY A 63 -5.70 17.00 32.84
C GLY A 63 -5.20 15.57 32.58
N VAL A 64 -4.00 15.42 32.02
CA VAL A 64 -3.35 14.12 31.80
C VAL A 64 -2.85 13.50 33.11
N SER A 65 -2.32 14.32 34.04
CA SER A 65 -1.82 13.83 35.34
C SER A 65 -2.93 13.43 36.32
N GLU A 66 -4.09 14.09 36.27
CA GLU A 66 -5.16 13.90 37.27
C GLU A 66 -6.25 12.90 36.83
N CYS A 67 -6.33 12.53 35.54
CA CYS A 67 -7.52 11.83 35.02
C CYS A 67 -7.20 10.71 34.01
N SER A 68 -7.37 9.44 34.43
CA SER A 68 -7.06 8.25 33.61
C SER A 68 -8.08 7.99 32.48
N GLU A 69 -9.32 8.46 32.61
CA GLU A 69 -10.34 8.26 31.57
C GLU A 69 -10.16 9.22 30.39
N ASN A 70 -9.84 10.49 30.68
CA ASN A 70 -9.56 11.49 29.65
C ASN A 70 -8.30 11.17 28.85
N THR A 71 -7.31 10.52 29.46
CA THR A 71 -6.07 10.11 28.75
C THR A 71 -6.31 9.02 27.72
N GLN A 72 -7.21 8.06 27.97
CA GLN A 72 -7.59 7.06 26.96
C GLN A 72 -8.36 7.68 25.80
N GLN A 73 -9.29 8.61 26.09
CA GLN A 73 -10.03 9.33 25.06
C GLN A 73 -9.11 10.24 24.24
N LEU A 74 -8.20 10.97 24.89
CA LEU A 74 -7.19 11.78 24.23
C LEU A 74 -6.25 10.92 23.37
N LYS A 75 -5.80 9.77 23.87
CA LYS A 75 -5.02 8.80 23.09
C LYS A 75 -5.81 8.31 21.88
N LYS A 76 -7.09 7.97 22.03
CA LYS A 76 -7.96 7.58 20.91
C LYS A 76 -8.11 8.70 19.89
N ALA A 77 -8.36 9.95 20.32
CA ALA A 77 -8.48 11.11 19.44
C ALA A 77 -7.18 11.41 18.68
N ILE A 78 -6.02 11.35 19.36
CA ILE A 78 -4.69 11.51 18.74
C ILE A 78 -4.40 10.36 17.77
N THR A 79 -4.82 9.14 18.09
CA THR A 79 -4.60 7.97 17.22
C THR A 79 -5.52 8.02 16.01
N GLN A 80 -6.78 8.43 16.18
CA GLN A 80 -7.75 8.62 15.10
C GLN A 80 -7.33 9.75 14.17
N SER A 81 -6.85 10.88 14.69
CA SER A 81 -6.35 11.99 13.87
C SER A 81 -5.11 11.64 13.06
N LYS A 82 -4.37 10.58 13.45
CA LYS A 82 -3.20 10.05 12.74
C LYS A 82 -3.51 8.89 11.79
N LYS A 83 -4.76 8.42 11.69
CA LYS A 83 -5.09 7.34 10.74
C LYS A 83 -5.01 7.88 9.32
N SER A 84 -3.88 7.65 8.66
CA SER A 84 -3.77 7.82 7.22
C SER A 84 -4.64 6.80 6.50
N PRO A 85 -5.17 7.12 5.32
CA PRO A 85 -5.87 6.16 4.49
C PRO A 85 -4.99 4.95 4.18
N ILE A 86 -5.61 3.78 4.12
CA ILE A 86 -4.94 2.53 3.76
C ILE A 86 -4.83 2.52 2.24
N LYS A 87 -3.60 2.34 1.74
CA LYS A 87 -3.33 2.22 0.32
C LYS A 87 -3.80 0.87 -0.21
N LEU A 88 -4.49 0.88 -1.34
CA LEU A 88 -4.88 -0.31 -2.08
C LEU A 88 -3.65 -1.00 -2.65
N THR A 89 -3.67 -2.32 -2.65
CA THR A 89 -2.71 -3.11 -3.43
C THR A 89 -2.95 -2.92 -4.93
N SER A 90 -1.94 -3.20 -5.75
CA SER A 90 -2.06 -3.08 -7.20
C SER A 90 -3.16 -4.00 -7.77
N ASP A 91 -3.39 -5.16 -7.15
CA ASP A 91 -4.39 -6.13 -7.61
C ASP A 91 -5.81 -5.69 -7.22
N GLU A 92 -6.02 -5.14 -6.01
CA GLU A 92 -7.31 -4.54 -5.62
C GLU A 92 -7.67 -3.34 -6.48
N ALA A 93 -6.67 -2.48 -6.76
CA ALA A 93 -6.87 -1.34 -7.65
C ALA A 93 -7.20 -1.78 -9.07
N LEU A 94 -6.56 -2.84 -9.58
CA LEU A 94 -6.88 -3.43 -10.88
C LEU A 94 -8.30 -3.98 -10.93
N ALA A 95 -8.71 -4.71 -9.89
CA ALA A 95 -10.08 -5.21 -9.79
C ALA A 95 -11.10 -4.06 -9.83
N SER A 96 -10.88 -3.00 -9.04
CA SER A 96 -11.73 -1.81 -9.06
C SER A 96 -11.72 -1.12 -10.43
N PHE A 97 -10.57 -1.00 -11.08
CA PHE A 97 -10.42 -0.38 -12.40
C PHE A 97 -11.26 -1.10 -13.46
N VAL A 98 -11.19 -2.44 -13.50
CA VAL A 98 -11.93 -3.28 -14.43
C VAL A 98 -13.42 -3.29 -14.11
N GLN A 99 -13.80 -3.50 -12.84
CA GLN A 99 -15.21 -3.58 -12.42
C GLN A 99 -15.97 -2.28 -12.66
N LYS A 100 -15.31 -1.13 -12.46
CA LYS A 100 -15.89 0.19 -12.71
C LYS A 100 -15.73 0.67 -14.16
N LYS A 101 -15.15 -0.15 -15.05
CA LYS A 101 -14.92 0.18 -16.47
C LYS A 101 -14.22 1.53 -16.66
N LEU A 102 -13.23 1.82 -15.83
CA LEU A 102 -12.52 3.10 -15.88
C LEU A 102 -11.61 3.18 -17.11
N THR A 103 -11.52 4.37 -17.69
CA THR A 103 -10.47 4.70 -18.64
C THR A 103 -9.17 5.08 -17.91
N LYS A 104 -8.04 5.04 -18.63
CA LYS A 104 -6.75 5.52 -18.10
C LYS A 104 -6.86 6.95 -17.54
N ASN A 105 -7.49 7.85 -18.29
CA ASN A 105 -7.61 9.26 -17.89
C ASN A 105 -8.45 9.43 -16.63
N GLN A 106 -9.58 8.70 -16.53
CA GLN A 106 -10.41 8.70 -15.31
C GLN A 106 -9.64 8.18 -14.10
N TYR A 107 -8.90 7.08 -14.25
CA TYR A 107 -8.10 6.54 -13.16
C TYR A 107 -7.01 7.51 -12.69
N VAL A 108 -6.27 8.11 -13.64
CA VAL A 108 -5.21 9.08 -13.33
C VAL A 108 -5.79 10.33 -12.67
N ALA A 109 -6.97 10.78 -13.08
CA ALA A 109 -7.68 11.89 -12.45
C ALA A 109 -8.02 11.57 -10.98
N ILE A 110 -8.66 10.42 -10.73
CA ILE A 110 -9.00 9.95 -9.37
C ILE A 110 -7.74 9.84 -8.49
N HIS A 111 -6.68 9.21 -9.01
CA HIS A 111 -5.41 9.10 -8.30
C HIS A 111 -4.82 10.48 -7.95
N THR A 112 -4.84 11.42 -8.90
CA THR A 112 -4.29 12.76 -8.70
C THR A 112 -5.11 13.53 -7.65
N GLU A 113 -6.44 13.51 -7.78
CA GLU A 113 -7.37 14.16 -6.85
C GLU A 113 -7.18 13.63 -5.42
N THR A 114 -7.24 12.31 -5.25
CA THR A 114 -7.07 11.69 -3.93
C THR A 114 -5.70 12.00 -3.32
N LYS A 115 -4.63 11.96 -4.11
CA LYS A 115 -3.29 12.35 -3.67
C LYS A 115 -3.21 13.82 -3.24
N THR A 116 -3.83 14.75 -3.97
CA THR A 116 -3.87 16.18 -3.59
C THR A 116 -4.63 16.42 -2.29
N HIS A 117 -5.58 15.56 -1.95
CA HIS A 117 -6.32 15.61 -0.69
C HIS A 117 -5.66 14.80 0.45
N ASN A 118 -4.35 14.53 0.35
CA ASN A 118 -3.57 13.72 1.29
C ASN A 118 -4.15 12.30 1.52
N ALA A 119 -4.87 11.79 0.53
CA ALA A 119 -5.44 10.46 0.52
C ALA A 119 -4.77 9.58 -0.55
N ASP A 120 -3.52 9.16 -0.32
CA ASP A 120 -2.75 8.27 -1.22
C ASP A 120 -3.28 6.81 -1.18
N ILE A 121 -4.55 6.63 -1.56
CA ILE A 121 -5.28 5.35 -1.53
C ILE A 121 -4.94 4.53 -2.76
N TYR A 122 -4.89 5.15 -3.94
CA TYR A 122 -4.73 4.43 -5.19
C TYR A 122 -3.25 4.27 -5.56
N PRO A 123 -2.81 3.09 -6.03
CA PRO A 123 -1.48 2.94 -6.60
C PRO A 123 -1.37 3.69 -7.93
N THR A 124 -0.14 3.89 -8.39
CA THR A 124 0.15 4.55 -9.65
C THR A 124 -0.36 3.72 -10.84
N TYR A 125 -0.58 4.38 -11.98
CA TYR A 125 -0.98 3.68 -13.20
C TYR A 125 0.09 2.68 -13.68
N ALA A 126 1.37 2.93 -13.41
CA ALA A 126 2.47 2.02 -13.76
C ALA A 126 2.38 0.70 -12.97
N GLU A 127 2.10 0.76 -11.67
CA GLU A 127 1.89 -0.43 -10.83
C GLU A 127 0.66 -1.24 -11.28
N LEU A 128 -0.39 -0.53 -11.71
CA LEU A 128 -1.57 -1.13 -12.33
C LEU A 128 -1.24 -1.88 -13.63
N LEU A 129 -0.40 -1.31 -14.49
CA LEU A 129 0.04 -1.98 -15.72
C LEU A 129 0.83 -3.25 -15.40
N LEU A 130 1.68 -3.22 -14.39
CA LEU A 130 2.40 -4.41 -13.94
C LEU A 130 1.42 -5.47 -13.41
N ALA A 131 0.41 -5.07 -12.63
CA ALA A 131 -0.64 -5.97 -12.17
C ALA A 131 -1.44 -6.57 -13.33
N LYS A 132 -1.81 -5.74 -14.31
CA LYS A 132 -2.50 -6.18 -15.54
C LYS A 132 -1.64 -7.17 -16.31
N LYS A 133 -0.34 -6.90 -16.43
CA LYS A 133 0.62 -7.80 -17.10
C LYS A 133 0.69 -9.17 -16.43
N ARG A 134 0.69 -9.23 -15.09
CA ARG A 134 0.66 -10.49 -14.32
C ARG A 134 -0.63 -11.31 -14.53
N CYS A 135 -1.68 -10.71 -15.08
CA CYS A 135 -2.93 -11.39 -15.42
C CYS A 135 -2.92 -12.02 -16.82
N TYR A 136 -1.94 -11.70 -17.66
CA TYR A 136 -1.80 -12.34 -18.96
C TYR A 136 -0.93 -13.59 -18.88
N PRO A 137 -1.28 -14.65 -19.64
CA PRO A 137 -0.41 -15.79 -19.87
C PRO A 137 0.80 -15.42 -20.74
N GLU A 138 1.78 -16.31 -20.80
CA GLU A 138 2.98 -16.16 -21.63
C GLU A 138 2.74 -16.65 -23.07
N ASN A 139 3.67 -16.34 -23.98
CA ASN A 139 3.65 -16.79 -25.38
C ASN A 139 2.41 -16.35 -26.18
N ILE A 140 2.05 -15.06 -26.03
CA ILE A 140 1.03 -14.41 -26.86
C ILE A 140 1.71 -13.84 -28.10
N SER A 141 1.18 -14.18 -29.27
CA SER A 141 1.58 -13.63 -30.56
C SER A 141 0.43 -12.80 -31.12
N VAL A 142 0.71 -11.55 -31.48
CA VAL A 142 -0.29 -10.62 -32.02
C VAL A 142 0.18 -10.14 -33.38
N THR A 143 -0.65 -10.35 -34.39
CA THR A 143 -0.50 -9.79 -35.73
C THR A 143 -1.68 -8.86 -36.03
N GLU A 144 -1.71 -8.31 -37.24
CA GLU A 144 -2.80 -7.41 -37.66
C GLU A 144 -4.15 -8.14 -37.81
N VAL A 145 -4.13 -9.47 -37.99
CA VAL A 145 -5.33 -10.26 -38.34
C VAL A 145 -5.66 -11.34 -37.31
N LEU A 146 -4.72 -11.69 -36.43
CA LEU A 146 -4.92 -12.72 -35.41
C LEU A 146 -4.15 -12.42 -34.13
N GLU A 147 -4.75 -12.80 -33.01
CA GLU A 147 -4.10 -12.95 -31.72
C GLU A 147 -4.15 -14.43 -31.35
N GLU A 148 -2.99 -15.05 -31.18
CA GLU A 148 -2.88 -16.46 -30.83
C GLU A 148 -2.07 -16.65 -29.56
N ILE A 149 -2.36 -17.77 -28.90
CA ILE A 149 -1.69 -18.17 -27.67
C ILE A 149 -1.48 -19.67 -27.66
N VAL A 150 -0.32 -20.08 -27.17
CA VAL A 150 -0.03 -21.49 -26.90
C VAL A 150 -1.01 -22.02 -25.86
N LEU A 151 -1.79 -23.05 -26.24
CA LEU A 151 -2.84 -23.62 -25.38
C LEU A 151 -2.31 -24.01 -23.99
N GLN A 152 -1.14 -24.67 -23.92
CA GLN A 152 -0.55 -25.07 -22.64
C GLN A 152 -0.24 -23.86 -21.76
N SER A 153 0.29 -22.77 -22.33
CA SER A 153 0.57 -21.52 -21.59
C SER A 153 -0.71 -20.89 -21.04
N LEU A 154 -1.82 -20.95 -21.78
CA LEU A 154 -3.13 -20.50 -21.30
C LEU A 154 -3.63 -21.36 -20.13
N LEU A 155 -3.57 -22.69 -20.26
CA LEU A 155 -4.04 -23.62 -19.25
C LEU A 155 -3.22 -23.52 -17.96
N ASP A 156 -1.89 -23.55 -18.06
CA ASP A 156 -0.97 -23.45 -16.91
C ASP A 156 -1.16 -22.14 -16.15
N HIS A 157 -1.25 -21.02 -16.89
CA HIS A 157 -1.49 -19.73 -16.26
C HIS A 157 -2.85 -19.68 -15.56
N THR A 158 -3.90 -20.23 -16.18
CA THR A 158 -5.24 -20.27 -15.58
C THR A 158 -5.25 -21.10 -14.31
N VAL A 159 -4.67 -22.31 -14.33
CA VAL A 159 -4.55 -23.18 -13.15
C VAL A 159 -3.74 -22.49 -12.05
N ARG A 160 -2.58 -21.90 -12.39
CA ARG A 160 -1.73 -21.16 -11.44
C ARG A 160 -2.50 -20.02 -10.76
N ARG A 161 -3.29 -19.25 -11.52
CA ARG A 161 -4.12 -18.16 -10.97
C ARG A 161 -5.21 -18.67 -10.04
N ILE A 162 -5.86 -19.79 -10.37
CA ILE A 162 -6.84 -20.42 -9.48
C ILE A 162 -6.15 -20.90 -8.20
N MET A 163 -5.00 -21.54 -8.30
CA MET A 163 -4.24 -22.02 -7.13
C MET A 163 -3.85 -20.88 -6.18
N ILE A 164 -3.40 -19.74 -6.72
CA ILE A 164 -3.09 -18.56 -5.91
C ILE A 164 -4.35 -18.03 -5.21
N THR A 165 -5.47 -17.97 -5.92
CA THR A 165 -6.74 -17.43 -5.40
C THR A 165 -7.36 -18.35 -4.35
N GLN A 166 -7.23 -19.67 -4.53
CA GLN A 166 -7.80 -20.70 -3.66
C GLN A 166 -6.77 -21.30 -2.69
N LYS A 167 -5.67 -20.59 -2.45
CA LYS A 167 -4.52 -21.08 -1.67
C LYS A 167 -4.95 -21.64 -0.31
N ASP A 168 -5.80 -20.93 0.42
CA ASP A 168 -6.24 -21.34 1.76
C ASP A 168 -7.10 -22.62 1.72
N VAL A 169 -7.92 -22.78 0.68
CA VAL A 169 -8.71 -24.00 0.46
C VAL A 169 -7.79 -25.17 0.15
N LEU A 170 -6.86 -24.99 -0.79
CA LEU A 170 -5.91 -26.02 -1.19
C LEU A 170 -5.00 -26.45 -0.03
N GLN A 171 -4.56 -25.52 0.81
CA GLN A 171 -3.77 -25.84 2.01
C GLN A 171 -4.53 -26.74 2.99
N ARG A 172 -5.84 -26.50 3.18
CA ARG A 172 -6.68 -27.36 4.04
C ARG A 172 -6.83 -28.77 3.46
N VAL A 173 -7.03 -28.88 2.14
CA VAL A 173 -7.11 -30.19 1.47
C VAL A 173 -5.77 -30.92 1.58
N CYS A 174 -4.64 -30.27 1.28
CA CYS A 174 -3.32 -30.88 1.38
C CYS A 174 -2.95 -31.36 2.79
N ALA A 175 -3.34 -30.60 3.83
CA ALA A 175 -3.12 -31.00 5.22
C ALA A 175 -3.89 -32.26 5.60
N SER A 176 -5.04 -32.51 4.95
CA SER A 176 -5.90 -33.66 5.21
C SER A 176 -5.44 -34.93 4.47
N SER A 177 -4.69 -34.76 3.38
CA SER A 177 -4.35 -35.85 2.43
C SER A 177 -2.88 -36.28 2.43
N GLY A 178 -2.09 -35.89 3.44
CA GLY A 178 -0.70 -36.35 3.57
C GLY A 178 0.35 -35.53 2.79
N ASN A 179 0.20 -34.21 2.77
CA ASN A 179 1.14 -33.21 2.22
C ASN A 179 1.30 -33.14 0.69
N SER A 180 0.70 -34.04 -0.08
CA SER A 180 0.64 -33.95 -1.55
C SER A 180 -0.73 -34.37 -2.06
N VAL A 181 -1.27 -33.60 -3.01
CA VAL A 181 -2.58 -33.86 -3.64
C VAL A 181 -2.41 -33.73 -5.15
N ASN A 182 -2.81 -34.77 -5.87
CA ASN A 182 -2.89 -34.72 -7.33
C ASN A 182 -4.23 -34.10 -7.71
N VAL A 183 -4.21 -32.99 -8.42
CA VAL A 183 -5.43 -32.29 -8.83
C VAL A 183 -5.55 -32.31 -10.34
N ARG A 184 -6.73 -32.67 -10.85
CA ARG A 184 -7.10 -32.59 -12.26
C ARG A 184 -7.98 -31.37 -12.49
N ALA A 185 -7.61 -30.54 -13.46
CA ALA A 185 -8.39 -29.40 -13.90
C ALA A 185 -9.25 -29.76 -15.12
N ILE A 186 -10.55 -29.52 -15.03
CA ILE A 186 -11.52 -29.74 -16.11
C ILE A 186 -11.90 -28.39 -16.71
N PHE A 187 -11.77 -28.28 -18.04
CA PHE A 187 -12.08 -27.08 -18.80
C PHE A 187 -13.21 -27.34 -19.79
N LYS A 188 -13.99 -26.29 -20.09
CA LYS A 188 -14.88 -26.23 -21.25
C LYS A 188 -14.30 -25.23 -22.22
N TRP A 189 -14.34 -25.55 -23.50
CA TRP A 189 -13.99 -24.61 -24.56
C TRP A 189 -15.09 -24.54 -25.61
N GLY A 190 -15.06 -23.46 -26.39
CA GLY A 190 -15.94 -23.24 -27.52
C GLY A 190 -15.44 -22.09 -28.37
N CYS A 191 -16.04 -21.89 -29.53
CA CYS A 191 -15.73 -20.79 -30.41
C CYS A 191 -17.02 -20.19 -30.99
N ASP A 192 -16.97 -18.91 -31.31
CA ASP A 192 -18.07 -18.19 -31.93
C ASP A 192 -17.55 -17.08 -32.84
N GLY A 193 -18.38 -16.66 -33.80
CA GLY A 193 -18.08 -15.59 -34.74
C GLY A 193 -19.07 -14.44 -34.58
N ALA A 194 -18.56 -13.21 -34.67
CA ALA A 194 -19.36 -11.99 -34.72
C ALA A 194 -19.14 -11.27 -36.05
N ALA A 195 -20.22 -10.76 -36.64
CA ALA A 195 -20.24 -9.99 -37.88
C ALA A 195 -20.92 -8.63 -37.68
N GLY A 196 -20.68 -7.69 -38.60
CA GLY A 196 -21.35 -6.38 -38.60
C GLY A 196 -20.74 -5.36 -37.63
N GLN A 197 -19.46 -5.54 -37.30
CA GLN A 197 -18.71 -4.54 -36.54
C GLN A 197 -18.41 -3.31 -37.41
N GLN A 198 -18.11 -2.17 -36.78
CA GLN A 198 -17.68 -0.98 -37.51
C GLN A 198 -16.28 -1.20 -38.08
N ASN A 199 -16.10 -0.98 -39.38
CA ASN A 199 -14.79 -1.09 -40.01
C ASN A 199 -13.95 0.15 -39.64
N TYR A 200 -12.74 -0.08 -39.13
CA TYR A 200 -11.84 0.97 -38.65
C TYR A 200 -10.82 1.40 -39.71
N LYS A 201 -10.99 0.96 -40.96
CA LYS A 201 -10.05 1.23 -42.08
C LYS A 201 -8.63 0.83 -41.69
N GLN A 202 -8.48 -0.27 -40.96
CA GLN A 202 -7.18 -0.78 -40.58
C GLN A 202 -6.37 -1.06 -41.84
N ARG A 203 -5.12 -0.60 -41.86
CA ARG A 203 -4.18 -0.92 -42.94
C ARG A 203 -3.59 -2.30 -42.65
N PHE A 204 -3.67 -3.20 -43.63
CA PHE A 204 -3.00 -4.50 -43.60
C PHE A 204 -1.72 -4.44 -44.43
N VAL A 205 -0.64 -5.04 -43.93
CA VAL A 205 0.66 -5.08 -44.61
C VAL A 205 0.63 -6.01 -45.83
N ASP A 206 -0.15 -7.10 -45.76
CA ASP A 206 -0.34 -8.03 -46.88
C ASP A 206 -1.50 -7.57 -47.77
N SER A 207 -1.17 -7.10 -48.98
CA SER A 207 -2.14 -6.62 -49.97
C SER A 207 -2.74 -7.73 -50.84
N ASP A 208 -2.24 -8.96 -50.74
CA ASP A 208 -2.69 -10.12 -51.54
C ASP A 208 -3.93 -10.81 -50.97
N HIS A 209 -4.40 -10.38 -49.80
CA HIS A 209 -5.55 -10.94 -49.11
C HIS A 209 -6.60 -9.85 -48.84
N ASN A 210 -7.86 -10.13 -49.18
CA ASN A 210 -9.02 -9.30 -48.82
C ASN A 210 -9.29 -9.43 -47.31
N HIS A 211 -8.37 -8.92 -46.49
CA HIS A 211 -8.56 -8.80 -45.06
C HIS A 211 -9.67 -7.78 -44.78
N ASP A 212 -10.59 -8.16 -43.90
CA ASP A 212 -11.75 -7.35 -43.50
C ASP A 212 -11.83 -7.34 -41.98
N ASP A 213 -11.98 -6.14 -41.41
CA ASP A 213 -12.11 -5.91 -39.97
C ASP A 213 -13.58 -5.91 -39.50
N SER A 214 -14.53 -6.25 -40.38
CA SER A 214 -15.96 -6.32 -40.05
C SER A 214 -16.36 -7.58 -39.27
N PHE A 215 -15.46 -8.57 -39.17
CA PHE A 215 -15.69 -9.87 -38.54
C PHE A 215 -14.68 -10.15 -37.42
N MET A 216 -15.13 -10.84 -36.38
CA MET A 216 -14.28 -11.30 -35.28
C MET A 216 -14.61 -12.75 -34.94
N PHE A 217 -13.61 -13.62 -34.93
CA PHE A 217 -13.74 -15.00 -34.47
C PHE A 217 -13.02 -15.17 -33.13
N VAL A 218 -13.70 -15.74 -32.14
CA VAL A 218 -13.16 -15.88 -30.78
C VAL A 218 -13.24 -17.33 -30.34
N VAL A 219 -12.12 -17.85 -29.83
CA VAL A 219 -12.08 -19.11 -29.08
C VAL A 219 -12.02 -18.78 -27.60
N SER A 220 -12.91 -19.38 -26.81
CA SER A 220 -12.98 -19.18 -25.36
C SER A 220 -12.75 -20.50 -24.63
N CYS A 221 -11.98 -20.45 -23.55
CA CYS A 221 -11.72 -21.57 -22.66
C CYS A 221 -12.01 -21.14 -21.21
N VAL A 222 -12.76 -21.95 -20.47
CA VAL A 222 -13.20 -21.64 -19.11
C VAL A 222 -12.91 -22.83 -18.19
N PRO A 223 -12.25 -22.60 -17.04
CA PRO A 223 -12.08 -23.64 -16.02
C PRO A 223 -13.43 -23.94 -15.35
N ILE A 224 -13.83 -25.21 -15.31
CA ILE A 224 -15.09 -25.65 -14.69
C ILE A 224 -14.84 -26.12 -13.26
N ARG A 225 -13.85 -27.01 -13.07
CA ARG A 225 -13.66 -27.71 -11.81
C ARG A 225 -12.21 -28.16 -11.62
N LEU A 226 -11.75 -28.08 -10.37
CA LEU A 226 -10.58 -28.79 -9.87
C LEU A 226 -11.06 -30.00 -9.06
N VAL A 227 -10.54 -31.19 -9.36
CA VAL A 227 -10.87 -32.45 -8.65
C VAL A 227 -9.60 -33.13 -8.18
N ASP A 228 -9.60 -33.63 -6.95
CA ASP A 228 -8.54 -34.42 -6.33
C ASP A 228 -8.74 -35.94 -6.51
#